data_AF-A0AAD4EV86-F1
#
_entry.id   AF-A0AAD4EV86-F1
#
_cell.length_a   1.000
_cell.length_b   1.000
_cell.length_c   1.000
_cell.angle_alpha   90.00
_cell.angle_beta   90.00
_cell.angle_gamma   90.00
#
_symmetry.space_group_name_H-M   'P 1'
#
loop_
_entity.id
_entity.type
_entity.pdbx_description
1 polymer ?
#
loop_
_entity_poly.entity_id
_entity_poly.type
_entity_poly.pdbx_seq_one_letter_code
_entity_poly.pdbx_strand_id
1 'polypeptide(L)'
;MTFNLIVGIISISQPRAVKTRWGATKYLVEVLVGDETKAGFAITYWLPYNSVDESPLAGLRPQDVVLVQNVALNVFNNKVYGSSLRKNLTKVHLLSRMKLDPQDTGGYYSTSDLSFPGSAHPQLEKTRRLPHDAPQFPEMVPLGFLPGP
;
A
#
# COMPACT_ATOMS: atom_id res chain seq x y z
N MET A 1 1.13 -14.95 12.07
CA MET A 1 0.92 -13.65 12.76
C MET A 1 0.64 -12.58 11.72
N THR A 2 -0.22 -11.61 12.03
CA THR A 2 -0.58 -10.52 11.10
C THR A 2 -0.29 -9.18 11.75
N PHE A 3 -0.05 -8.16 10.93
CA PHE A 3 0.30 -6.82 11.39
C PHE A 3 -0.57 -5.76 10.71
N ASN A 4 -0.79 -4.65 11.40
CA ASN A 4 -1.45 -3.47 10.87
C ASN A 4 -0.38 -2.43 10.56
N LEU A 5 -0.46 -1.80 9.40
CA LEU A 5 0.54 -0.87 8.90
C LEU A 5 -0.11 0.47 8.55
N ILE A 6 0.49 1.57 8.99
CA ILE A 6 0.17 2.93 8.52
C ILE A 6 1.34 3.39 7.67
N VAL A 7 1.10 3.55 6.37
CA VAL A 7 2.15 3.73 5.36
C VAL A 7 1.68 4.63 4.23
N GLY A 8 2.61 5.31 3.58
CA GLY A 8 2.38 5.98 2.30
C GLY A 8 2.55 5.03 1.12
N ILE A 9 1.67 5.12 0.13
CA ILE A 9 1.78 4.39 -1.13
C ILE A 9 2.85 5.06 -2.00
N ILE A 10 3.85 4.30 -2.40
CA ILE A 10 4.89 4.73 -3.35
C ILE A 10 4.44 4.39 -4.77
N SER A 11 3.99 3.15 -4.99
CA SER A 11 3.48 2.72 -6.29
C SER A 11 2.53 1.53 -6.17
N ILE A 12 1.67 1.38 -7.18
CA ILE A 12 0.80 0.23 -7.37
C ILE A 12 1.10 -0.32 -8.76
N SER A 13 1.60 -1.56 -8.83
CA SER A 13 1.89 -2.20 -10.12
C SER A 13 0.61 -2.63 -10.85
N GLN A 14 0.71 -2.80 -12.17
CA GLN A 14 -0.37 -3.39 -12.94
C GLN A 14 -0.60 -4.86 -12.54
N PRO A 15 -1.84 -5.37 -12.54
CA PRO A 15 -2.10 -6.77 -12.24
C PRO A 15 -1.39 -7.70 -13.24
N ARG A 16 -0.58 -8.63 -12.71
CA ARG A 16 0.12 -9.65 -13.50
C ARG A 16 -0.57 -11.00 -13.38
N ALA A 17 -0.88 -11.63 -14.51
CA ALA A 17 -1.40 -12.99 -14.53
C ALA A 17 -0.35 -14.01 -14.06
N VAL A 18 -0.75 -14.89 -13.14
CA VAL A 18 0.07 -15.98 -12.60
C VAL A 18 -0.73 -17.28 -12.70
N LYS A 19 -0.20 -18.25 -13.45
CA LYS A 19 -0.70 -19.62 -13.45
C LYS A 19 -0.22 -20.32 -12.19
N THR A 20 -1.16 -20.69 -11.33
CA THR A 20 -0.85 -21.45 -10.11
C THR A 20 -0.60 -22.92 -10.45
N ARG A 21 0.10 -23.64 -9.56
CA ARG A 21 0.38 -25.08 -9.74
C ARG A 21 -0.86 -25.96 -9.95
N TRP A 22 -2.03 -25.46 -9.55
CA TRP A 22 -3.32 -26.16 -9.63
C TRP A 22 -4.14 -25.76 -10.86
N GLY A 23 -3.52 -25.12 -11.86
CA GLY A 23 -4.16 -24.74 -13.12
C GLY A 23 -5.00 -23.46 -13.08
N ALA A 24 -5.31 -22.93 -11.89
CA ALA A 24 -6.04 -21.68 -11.77
C ALA A 24 -5.13 -20.48 -12.12
N THR A 25 -5.65 -19.52 -12.89
CA THR A 25 -5.01 -18.22 -13.11
C THR A 25 -5.48 -17.24 -12.04
N LYS A 26 -4.53 -16.54 -11.42
CA LYS A 26 -4.78 -15.43 -10.48
C LYS A 26 -3.97 -14.23 -10.91
N TYR A 27 -4.39 -13.04 -10.47
CA TYR A 27 -3.68 -11.81 -10.78
C TYR A 27 -2.94 -11.33 -9.54
N LEU A 28 -1.70 -10.92 -9.71
CA LEU A 28 -0.84 -10.46 -8.64
C LEU A 28 -0.59 -8.97 -8.82
N VAL A 29 -0.85 -8.19 -7.78
CA VAL A 29 -0.53 -6.76 -7.70
C VAL A 29 0.45 -6.57 -6.55
N GLU A 30 1.57 -5.92 -6.83
CA GLU A 30 2.51 -5.45 -5.82
C GLU A 30 2.26 -3.97 -5.53
N VAL A 31 2.08 -3.65 -4.25
CA VAL A 31 2.02 -2.27 -3.73
C VAL A 31 3.31 -1.99 -2.99
N LEU A 32 4.07 -1.00 -3.47
CA LEU A 32 5.26 -0.53 -2.79
C LEU A 32 4.87 0.57 -1.81
N VAL A 33 5.28 0.42 -0.56
CA VAL A 33 4.93 1.36 0.51
C VAL A 33 6.18 1.80 1.29
N GLY A 34 6.02 2.89 2.03
CA GLY A 34 7.04 3.38 2.95
C GLY A 34 6.45 4.13 4.13
N ASP A 35 7.26 4.30 5.15
CA ASP A 35 7.00 5.21 6.26
C ASP A 35 8.23 6.08 6.58
N GLU A 36 8.17 6.86 7.66
CA GLU A 36 9.29 7.72 8.09
C GLU A 36 10.57 6.94 8.46
N THR A 37 10.47 5.62 8.64
CA THR A 37 11.60 4.77 9.02
C THR A 37 12.23 4.09 7.81
N LYS A 38 11.41 3.64 6.84
CA LYS A 38 11.89 2.88 5.69
C LYS A 38 10.91 2.95 4.52
N ALA A 39 11.46 3.05 3.32
CA ALA A 39 10.73 2.92 2.06
C ALA A 39 11.02 1.59 1.36
N GLY A 40 10.18 1.22 0.40
CA GLY A 40 10.40 0.07 -0.49
C GLY A 40 9.92 -1.28 0.08
N PHE A 41 9.01 -1.25 1.07
CA PHE A 41 8.37 -2.47 1.56
C PHE A 41 7.26 -2.89 0.60
N ALA A 42 7.30 -4.13 0.10
CA ALA A 42 6.35 -4.63 -0.88
C ALA A 42 5.22 -5.41 -0.19
N ILE A 43 3.97 -5.11 -0.55
CA ILE A 43 2.78 -5.88 -0.16
C ILE A 43 2.16 -6.49 -1.41
N THR A 44 2.09 -7.82 -1.44
CA THR A 44 1.49 -8.55 -2.57
C THR A 44 -0.01 -8.81 -2.34
N TYR A 45 -0.83 -8.41 -3.29
CA TYR A 45 -2.26 -8.71 -3.36
C TYR A 45 -2.56 -9.74 -4.44
N TRP A 46 -3.35 -10.75 -4.09
CA TRP A 46 -3.84 -11.77 -5.02
C TRP A 46 -5.30 -11.49 -5.38
N LEU A 47 -5.53 -11.12 -6.63
CA LEU A 47 -6.83 -10.73 -7.15
C LEU A 47 -7.47 -11.86 -7.97
N PRO A 48 -8.81 -11.99 -7.92
CA PRO A 48 -9.54 -12.97 -8.74
C PRO A 48 -9.59 -12.56 -10.22
N TYR A 49 -9.52 -11.27 -10.53
CA TYR A 49 -9.68 -10.70 -11.87
C TYR A 49 -8.51 -9.77 -12.24
N ASN A 50 -8.39 -9.47 -13.54
CA ASN A 50 -7.37 -8.56 -14.08
C ASN A 50 -7.74 -7.08 -13.86
N SER A 51 -8.14 -6.72 -12.65
CA SER A 51 -8.58 -5.36 -12.34
C SER A 51 -8.29 -5.01 -10.90
N VAL A 52 -7.69 -3.84 -10.70
CA VAL A 52 -7.49 -3.23 -9.37
C VAL A 52 -8.80 -2.63 -8.85
N ASP A 53 -9.69 -2.19 -9.75
CA ASP A 53 -10.92 -1.48 -9.39
C ASP A 53 -11.94 -2.37 -8.66
N GLU A 54 -11.83 -3.69 -8.81
CA GLU A 54 -12.64 -4.68 -8.10
C GLU A 54 -11.92 -5.24 -6.85
N SER A 55 -10.98 -4.48 -6.29
CA SER A 55 -10.13 -4.92 -5.18
C SER A 55 -10.11 -3.90 -4.03
N PRO A 56 -9.55 -4.27 -2.86
CA PRO A 56 -9.33 -3.32 -1.77
C PRO A 56 -8.39 -2.15 -2.12
N LEU A 57 -7.76 -2.18 -3.29
CA LEU A 57 -6.87 -1.14 -3.78
C LEU A 57 -7.56 -0.14 -4.72
N ALA A 58 -8.85 -0.33 -4.99
CA ALA A 58 -9.62 0.53 -5.90
C ALA A 58 -9.55 2.01 -5.49
N GLY A 59 -9.28 2.89 -6.46
CA GLY A 59 -9.22 4.34 -6.26
C GLY A 59 -7.99 4.87 -5.49
N LEU A 60 -7.12 3.99 -4.99
CA LEU A 60 -5.87 4.39 -4.34
C LEU A 60 -4.84 4.82 -5.37
N ARG A 61 -4.01 5.80 -5.01
CA ARG A 61 -2.95 6.35 -5.85
C ARG A 61 -1.64 6.53 -5.09
N PRO A 62 -0.51 6.72 -5.79
CA PRO A 62 0.73 7.16 -5.15
C PRO A 62 0.50 8.38 -4.25
N GLN A 63 1.23 8.45 -3.14
CA GLN A 63 1.12 9.46 -2.07
C GLN A 63 -0.09 9.34 -1.15
N ASP A 64 -1.06 8.45 -1.43
CA ASP A 64 -2.11 8.17 -0.45
C ASP A 64 -1.51 7.55 0.82
N VAL A 65 -1.93 8.03 1.99
CA VAL A 65 -1.60 7.43 3.28
C VAL A 65 -2.70 6.48 3.68
N VAL A 66 -2.35 5.23 3.92
CA VAL A 66 -3.31 4.14 4.16
C VAL A 66 -3.04 3.38 5.45
N LEU A 67 -4.11 2.90 6.08
CA LEU A 67 -4.07 1.84 7.07
C LEU A 67 -4.34 0.52 6.37
N VAL A 68 -3.35 -0.36 6.35
CA VAL A 68 -3.48 -1.74 5.88
C VAL A 68 -3.59 -2.67 7.08
N GLN A 69 -4.74 -3.33 7.24
CA GLN A 69 -5.01 -4.24 8.34
C GLN A 69 -4.76 -5.69 7.93
N ASN A 70 -4.30 -6.51 8.87
CA ASN A 70 -4.13 -7.95 8.71
C ASN A 70 -3.15 -8.33 7.57
N VAL A 71 -1.98 -7.67 7.51
CA VAL A 71 -0.90 -8.03 6.58
C VAL A 71 -0.14 -9.23 7.14
N ALA A 72 0.03 -10.27 6.33
CA ALA A 72 0.91 -11.38 6.66
C ALA A 72 2.35 -11.04 6.28
N LEU A 73 3.29 -11.12 7.23
CA LEU A 73 4.71 -10.92 6.95
C LEU A 73 5.38 -12.25 6.59
N ASN A 74 6.21 -12.23 5.57
CA ASN A 74 6.98 -13.38 5.07
C ASN A 74 8.43 -12.97 4.82
N VAL A 75 9.34 -13.95 4.82
CA VAL A 75 10.76 -13.75 4.53
C VAL A 75 11.16 -14.66 3.37
N PHE A 76 11.76 -14.08 2.34
CA PHE A 76 12.33 -14.83 1.21
C PHE A 76 13.60 -14.12 0.73
N ASN A 77 14.66 -14.89 0.46
CA ASN A 77 15.94 -14.37 0.01
C ASN A 77 16.44 -13.18 0.85
N ASN A 78 16.43 -13.34 2.19
CA ASN A 78 16.79 -12.30 3.17
C ASN A 78 16.00 -10.98 3.08
N LYS A 79 14.85 -10.98 2.40
CA LYS A 79 13.95 -9.83 2.28
C LYS A 79 12.61 -10.12 2.96
N VAL A 80 12.16 -9.19 3.80
CA VAL A 80 10.82 -9.22 4.40
C VAL A 80 9.84 -8.59 3.41
N TYR A 81 8.70 -9.23 3.20
CA TYR A 81 7.60 -8.72 2.39
C TYR A 81 6.24 -9.02 3.03
N GLY A 82 5.25 -8.22 2.69
CA GLY A 82 3.86 -8.40 3.11
C GLY A 82 3.05 -9.16 2.06
N SER A 83 2.04 -9.89 2.49
CA SER A 83 1.02 -10.43 1.60
C SER A 83 -0.38 -10.24 2.15
N SER A 84 -1.33 -9.98 1.25
CA SER A 84 -2.74 -9.92 1.57
C SER A 84 -3.27 -11.32 1.90
N LEU A 85 -4.17 -11.39 2.85
CA LEU A 85 -4.91 -12.61 3.18
C LEU A 85 -6.08 -12.82 2.20
N ARG A 86 -6.41 -14.10 1.98
CA ARG A 86 -7.55 -14.51 1.15
C ARG A 86 -8.88 -14.02 1.73
N LYS A 87 -9.94 -14.09 0.93
CA LYS A 87 -11.33 -13.73 1.32
C LYS A 87 -11.46 -12.29 1.83
N ASN A 88 -10.63 -11.38 1.31
CA ASN A 88 -10.66 -9.95 1.65
C ASN A 88 -10.51 -9.70 3.17
N LEU A 89 -9.68 -10.49 3.85
CA LEU A 89 -9.37 -10.31 5.28
C LEU A 89 -8.36 -9.19 5.50
N THR A 90 -7.49 -8.91 4.53
CA THR A 90 -6.66 -7.71 4.54
C THR A 90 -7.50 -6.53 4.08
N LYS A 91 -7.67 -5.53 4.96
CA LYS A 91 -8.45 -4.32 4.68
C LYS A 91 -7.52 -3.16 4.42
N VAL A 92 -7.92 -2.26 3.52
CA VAL A 92 -7.20 -1.01 3.25
C VAL A 92 -8.16 0.15 3.47
N HIS A 93 -7.68 1.14 4.21
CA HIS A 93 -8.44 2.33 4.58
C HIS A 93 -7.62 3.56 4.21
N LEU A 94 -8.21 4.47 3.42
CA LEU A 94 -7.57 5.74 3.09
C LEU A 94 -7.61 6.66 4.31
N LEU A 95 -6.44 6.92 4.90
CA LEU A 95 -6.33 7.83 6.05
C LEU A 95 -6.21 9.28 5.61
N SER A 96 -5.36 9.58 4.64
CA SER A 96 -5.16 10.95 4.17
C SER A 96 -4.68 10.95 2.72
N ARG A 97 -5.07 11.98 1.97
CA ARG A 97 -4.54 12.27 0.65
C ARG A 97 -4.48 13.78 0.42
N MET A 98 -3.53 14.21 -0.41
CA MET A 98 -3.56 15.55 -0.99
C MET A 98 -4.65 15.59 -2.06
N LYS A 99 -5.70 16.39 -1.86
CA LYS A 99 -6.80 16.52 -2.84
C LYS A 99 -6.31 17.20 -4.12
N LEU A 100 -6.69 16.66 -5.27
CA LEU A 100 -6.38 17.27 -6.57
C LEU A 100 -7.37 18.40 -6.92
N ASP A 101 -8.62 18.24 -6.51
CA ASP A 101 -9.69 19.20 -6.74
C ASP A 101 -10.73 19.15 -5.59
N PRO A 102 -11.70 20.08 -5.53
CA PRO A 102 -12.71 20.10 -4.48
C PRO A 102 -13.64 18.86 -4.42
N GLN A 103 -13.81 18.15 -5.53
CA GLN A 103 -14.63 16.93 -5.64
C GLN A 103 -13.84 15.66 -5.31
N ASP A 104 -12.52 15.76 -5.18
CA ASP A 104 -11.67 14.65 -4.77
C ASP A 104 -12.02 14.19 -3.34
N THR A 105 -12.48 12.95 -3.25
CA THR A 105 -12.87 12.34 -1.99
C THR A 105 -11.63 12.09 -1.14
N GLY A 106 -11.58 12.72 0.03
CA GLY A 106 -10.46 12.61 0.98
C GLY A 106 -10.48 11.29 1.76
N GLY A 107 -9.46 11.11 2.61
CA GLY A 107 -9.43 10.05 3.61
C GLY A 107 -10.15 10.42 4.91
N TYR A 108 -9.97 9.58 5.94
CA TYR A 108 -10.48 9.85 7.30
C TYR A 108 -9.94 11.13 7.94
N TYR A 109 -8.76 11.59 7.55
CA TYR A 109 -8.10 12.78 8.05
C TYR A 109 -7.85 13.75 6.89
N SER A 110 -8.25 15.00 7.12
CA SER A 110 -7.95 16.13 6.25
C SER A 110 -6.58 16.75 6.57
N THR A 111 -6.11 17.62 5.69
CA THR A 111 -4.89 18.43 5.95
C THR A 111 -5.03 19.27 7.22
N SER A 112 -6.22 19.78 7.49
CA SER A 112 -6.53 20.51 8.73
C SER A 112 -6.37 19.63 9.95
N ASP A 113 -6.93 18.41 9.96
CA ASP A 113 -6.81 17.47 11.10
C ASP A 113 -5.35 17.13 11.42
N LEU A 114 -4.52 17.03 10.39
CA LEU A 114 -3.09 16.72 10.52
C LEU A 114 -2.27 17.93 10.99
N SER A 115 -2.73 19.15 10.71
CA SER A 115 -2.05 20.40 11.07
C SER A 115 -2.18 20.80 12.55
N PHE A 116 -3.19 20.28 13.27
CA PHE A 116 -3.39 20.59 14.68
C PHE A 116 -2.53 19.69 15.58
N PRO A 117 -1.52 20.25 16.29
CA PRO A 117 -0.81 19.51 17.33
C PRO A 117 -1.71 19.42 18.57
N GLY A 118 -2.03 18.20 19.03
CA GLY A 118 -2.78 18.02 20.28
C GLY A 118 -3.76 16.86 20.35
N SER A 119 -3.97 16.08 19.28
CA SER A 119 -4.76 14.86 19.38
C SER A 119 -3.95 13.75 20.05
N ALA A 120 -4.47 13.18 21.14
CA ALA A 120 -3.87 12.02 21.80
C ALA A 120 -3.98 10.70 20.99
N HIS A 121 -4.58 10.72 19.78
CA HIS A 121 -4.87 9.51 19.03
C HIS A 121 -3.61 8.99 18.28
N PRO A 122 -3.06 7.81 18.62
CA PRO A 122 -1.79 7.32 18.08
C PRO A 122 -1.77 7.14 16.56
N GLN A 123 -2.92 6.79 15.95
CA GLN A 123 -3.04 6.66 14.50
C GLN A 123 -2.91 8.01 13.77
N LEU A 124 -3.45 9.09 14.35
CA LEU A 124 -3.35 10.42 13.75
C LEU A 124 -1.90 10.91 13.85
N GLU A 125 -1.27 10.72 15.01
CA GLU A 125 0.15 11.02 15.24
C GLU A 125 1.07 10.31 14.23
N LYS A 126 0.83 9.01 13.98
CA LYS A 126 1.58 8.24 12.98
C LYS A 126 1.30 8.73 11.55
N THR A 127 0.04 9.02 11.22
CA THR A 127 -0.33 9.53 9.89
C THR A 127 0.37 10.86 9.59
N ARG A 128 0.45 11.77 10.58
CA ARG A 128 1.07 13.09 10.44
C ARG A 128 2.57 13.03 10.10
N ARG A 129 3.26 11.98 10.52
CA ARG A 129 4.71 11.83 10.27
C ARG A 129 5.02 11.43 8.84
N LEU A 130 4.02 11.00 8.08
CA LEU A 130 4.22 10.57 6.70
C LEU A 130 4.25 11.80 5.78
N PRO A 131 5.22 11.89 4.86
CA PRO A 131 5.30 13.00 3.93
C PRO A 131 4.09 13.01 2.98
N HIS A 132 3.44 14.16 2.86
CA HIS A 132 2.42 14.40 1.84
C HIS A 132 3.00 15.04 0.57
N ASP A 133 4.13 15.74 0.69
CA ASP A 133 4.71 16.59 -0.36
C ASP A 133 6.07 16.11 -0.91
N ALA A 134 6.39 14.81 -0.85
CA ALA A 134 7.72 14.36 -1.29
C ALA A 134 7.80 14.20 -2.83
N PRO A 135 8.60 15.02 -3.55
CA PRO A 135 9.25 14.53 -4.76
C PRO A 135 10.32 13.54 -4.31
N GLN A 136 10.34 12.35 -4.91
CA GLN A 136 11.29 11.27 -4.58
C GLN A 136 11.20 10.73 -3.14
N PHE A 137 10.41 9.66 -2.97
CA PHE A 137 11.03 8.49 -2.33
C PHE A 137 12.31 8.22 -3.14
N PRO A 138 13.51 8.14 -2.52
CA PRO A 138 14.76 8.05 -3.25
C PRO A 138 14.62 6.97 -4.32
N GLU A 139 14.92 7.37 -5.55
CA GLU A 139 14.73 6.63 -6.79
C GLU A 139 15.32 5.22 -6.66
N MET A 140 14.55 4.28 -6.12
CA MET A 140 14.89 2.87 -6.21
C MET A 140 14.39 2.43 -7.57
N VAL A 141 15.33 2.43 -8.51
CA VAL A 141 15.25 1.67 -9.76
C VAL A 141 14.56 0.35 -9.43
N PRO A 142 13.40 0.04 -10.04
CA PRO A 142 12.80 -1.27 -9.85
C PRO A 142 13.86 -2.28 -10.26
N LEU A 143 14.32 -3.09 -9.31
CA LEU A 143 15.09 -4.28 -9.63
C LEU A 143 14.16 -5.14 -10.47
N GLY A 144 14.22 -4.93 -11.79
CA GLY A 144 13.57 -5.75 -12.77
C GLY A 144 13.90 -7.18 -12.41
N PHE A 145 12.86 -8.00 -12.27
CA PHE A 145 13.02 -9.43 -12.32
C PHE A 145 13.76 -9.75 -13.61
N LEU A 146 15.08 -10.00 -13.51
CA LEU A 146 15.81 -10.63 -14.59
C LEU A 146 15.09 -11.95 -14.89
N PRO A 147 14.64 -12.20 -16.12
CA PRO A 147 14.26 -13.56 -16.48
C PRO A 147 15.50 -14.44 -16.29
N GLY A 148 15.34 -15.53 -15.54
CA GLY A 148 16.39 -16.52 -15.38
C GLY A 148 16.78 -17.15 -16.72
N PRO A 149 17.95 -17.82 -16.78
CA PRO A 149 18.47 -18.45 -17.99
C PRO A 149 17.55 -19.55 -18.53
#